data_AF-F2HHK2-F1
#
_entry.id   AF-F2HHK2-F1
#
_cell.length_a   1.000
_cell.length_b   1.000
_cell.length_c   1.000
_cell.angle_alpha   90.00
_cell.angle_beta   90.00
_cell.angle_gamma   90.00
#
_symmetry.space_group_name_H-M   'P 1'
#
loop_
_entity.id
_entity.type
_entity.pdbx_description
1 polymer ?
#
loop_
_entity_poly.entity_id
_entity_poly.type
_entity_poly.pdbx_seq_one_letter_code
_entity_poly.pdbx_strand_id
1 'polypeptide(L)' 'MDYYCSECGLVNQVNAGESVICKYCGARILYKIRPNAILEYEAK' A
#
# COMPACT_ATOMS: atom_id res chain seq x y z
N MET A 1 7.54 -1.24 4.18
CA MET A 1 7.04 -0.54 2.96
C MET A 1 5.64 -0.07 3.29
N ASP A 2 5.25 1.09 2.77
CA ASP A 2 3.95 1.68 3.10
C ASP A 2 2.88 1.14 2.13
N TYR A 3 1.72 0.80 2.68
CA TYR A 3 0.58 0.26 1.93
C TYR A 3 -0.73 0.94 2.35
N TYR A 4 -1.66 1.12 1.44
CA TYR A 4 -3.03 1.56 1.75
C TYR A 4 -3.92 0.37 2.08
N CYS A 5 -4.75 0.50 3.10
CA CYS A 5 -5.81 -0.48 3.35
C CYS A 5 -6.93 -0.37 2.30
N SER A 6 -7.44 -1.51 1.86
CA SER A 6 -8.60 -1.61 0.98
C SER A 6 -9.89 -1.00 1.55
N GLU A 7 -10.14 -1.18 2.84
CA GLU A 7 -11.40 -0.78 3.47
C GLU A 7 -11.33 0.64 4.07
N CYS A 8 -10.35 0.89 4.96
CA CYS A 8 -10.28 2.17 5.67
C CYS A 8 -9.40 3.22 4.98
N GLY A 9 -8.69 2.85 3.91
CA GLY A 9 -7.80 3.77 3.19
C GLY A 9 -6.57 4.26 3.98
N LEU A 10 -6.41 3.84 5.24
CA LEU A 10 -5.27 4.26 6.07
C LEU A 10 -3.97 3.60 5.61
N VAL A 11 -2.87 4.33 5.81
CA VAL A 11 -1.52 3.83 5.55
C VAL A 11 -1.12 2.84 6.64
N ASN A 12 -0.68 1.67 6.22
CA ASN A 12 -0.11 0.63 7.07
C ASN A 12 1.34 0.41 6.65
N GLN A 13 2.23 0.35 7.64
CA GLN A 13 3.61 -0.08 7.43
C GLN A 13 3.70 -1.56 7.74
N VAL A 14 4.07 -2.36 6.74
CA VAL A 14 4.25 -3.81 6.87
C VAL A 14 5.67 -4.17 6.43
N ASN A 15 6.34 -4.96 7.25
CA ASN A 15 7.68 -5.49 6.97
C ASN A 15 7.61 -6.90 6.37
N ALA A 16 8.71 -7.33 5.74
CA ALA A 16 8.80 -8.69 5.23
C ALA A 16 8.72 -9.70 6.41
N GLY A 17 7.88 -10.72 6.29
CA GLY A 17 7.64 -11.72 7.33
C GLY A 17 6.53 -11.37 8.33
N GLU A 18 6.03 -10.13 8.35
CA GLU A 18 4.85 -9.76 9.13
C GLU A 18 3.55 -10.18 8.43
N SER A 19 2.50 -10.37 9.21
CA SER A 19 1.17 -10.68 8.65
C SER A 19 0.61 -9.48 7.89
N VAL A 20 0.07 -9.72 6.69
CA VAL A 20 -0.66 -8.72 5.91
C VAL A 20 -2.02 -8.47 6.54
N ILE A 21 -2.09 -7.50 7.46
CA ILE A 21 -3.31 -7.09 8.15
C ILE A 21 -3.28 -5.59 8.46
N CYS A 22 -4.40 -4.91 8.26
CA CYS A 22 -4.57 -3.53 8.68
C CYS A 22 -4.77 -3.46 10.19
N LYS A 23 -3.97 -2.61 10.87
CA LYS A 23 -4.03 -2.44 12.33
C LYS A 23 -5.28 -1.72 12.82
N TYR A 24 -6.03 -1.07 11.92
CA TYR A 24 -7.18 -0.25 12.27
C TYR A 24 -8.53 -0.96 12.07
N CYS A 25 -8.72 -1.65 10.94
CA CYS A 25 -9.98 -2.30 10.60
C CYS A 25 -9.90 -3.83 10.51
N GLY A 26 -8.71 -4.43 10.59
CA GLY A 26 -8.52 -5.89 10.52
C GLY A 26 -8.60 -6.49 9.11
N ALA A 27 -8.86 -5.68 8.07
CA ALA A 27 -8.84 -6.15 6.69
C ALA A 27 -7.44 -6.65 6.29
N ARG A 28 -7.37 -7.67 5.42
CA ARG A 28 -6.11 -8.33 5.00
C ARG A 28 -5.67 -8.01 3.58
N ILE A 29 -6.36 -7.07 2.92
CA ILE A 29 -6.02 -6.61 1.57
C ILE A 29 -5.41 -5.22 1.69
N LEU A 30 -4.15 -5.10 1.24
CA LEU A 30 -3.35 -3.88 1.27
C LEU A 30 -2.81 -3.59 -0.14
N TYR A 31 -2.92 -2.34 -0.59
CA TYR A 31 -2.40 -1.87 -1.88
C TYR A 31 -1.07 -1.15 -1.71
N LYS A 32 -0.13 -1.35 -2.64
CA LYS A 32 1.16 -0.66 -2.61
C LYS A 32 0.97 0.82 -2.98
N ILE A 33 1.63 1.71 -2.23
CA ILE A 33 1.59 3.14 -2.51
C ILE A 33 2.32 3.46 -3.83
N ARG A 34 1.78 4.43 -4.58
CA ARG A 34 2.44 4.96 -5.78
C ARG A 34 3.84 5.49 -5.41
N PRO A 35 4.91 5.13 -6.13
CA PRO A 35 6.20 5.75 -5.91
C PRO A 35 6.16 7.26 -6.22
N ASN A 36 6.96 8.04 -5.48
CA ASN A 36 7.18 9.46 -5.76
C ASN A 36 8.15 9.69 -6.93
N ALA A 37 8.61 8.62 -7.58
CA ALA A 37 9.46 8.70 -8.76
C ALA A 37 8.68 9.27 -9.95
N ILE A 38 9.31 10.19 -10.68
CA ILE A 38 8.78 10.71 -11.94
C ILE A 38 8.87 9.58 -12.96
N LEU A 39 7.74 9.30 -13.62
CA LEU A 39 7.64 8.32 -14.69
C LEU A 39 7.40 9.07 -16.00
N GLU A 40 8.31 8.89 -16.95
CA GLU A 40 8.21 9.45 -18.31
C GLU A 40 7.56 8.42 -19.23
N TYR A 41 6.63 8.87 -20.07
CA TYR A 41 5.91 8.04 -21.02
C TYR A 41 5.90 8.72 -22.40
N GLU A 42 6.11 7.94 -23.47
CA GLU A 42 5.91 8.41 -24.85
C GLU A 42 4.43 8.27 -25.24
N ALA A 43 3.82 9.34 -25.76
CA ALA A 43 2.46 9.30 -26.30
C ALA A 43 2.52 8.87 -27.78
N LYS A 44 2.42 7.56 -28.03
CA LYS A 44 2.30 6.97 -29.37
C LYS A 44 0.87 6.52 -29.63
#